data_AF-A0A0N5D2W9-F1
#
_entry.id   AF-A0A0N5D2W9-F1
#
_cell.length_a   1.000
_cell.length_b   1.000
_cell.length_c   1.000
_cell.angle_alpha   90.00
_cell.angle_beta   90.00
_cell.angle_gamma   90.00
#
_symmetry.space_group_name_H-M   'P 1'
#
loop_
_entity.id
_entity.type
_entity.pdbx_description
1 polymer ?
#
loop_
_entity_poly.entity_id
_entity_poly.type
_entity_poly.pdbx_seq_one_letter_code
_entity_poly.pdbx_strand_id
1 'polypeptide(L)'
;MHVRYLQHQGAGTVQLLLMPVTVAAQCKRPMEQLAINDDAENELESVPLPIQTFLWRQTNPFLGAKIGKLHEASCVTFERVVVQNILHGLSPSLSDAISSVSRWRFVRAAFPHIVQCCASLLSEAAKRENAPMSGSLVKMLYILHWLLLDSANECNDTDNKKVWLLKL
;
A
#
# COMPACT_ATOMS: atom_id res chain seq x y z
N MET A 1 12.84 -29.18 14.44
CA MET A 1 13.08 -27.76 14.10
C MET A 1 13.14 -26.98 15.40
N HIS A 2 14.34 -26.55 15.83
CA HIS A 2 14.56 -25.83 17.09
C HIS A 2 14.83 -24.37 16.81
N VAL A 3 13.99 -23.48 17.34
CA VAL A 3 14.21 -22.04 17.34
C VAL A 3 14.93 -21.69 18.63
N ARG A 4 16.22 -21.30 18.53
CA ARG A 4 16.99 -20.76 19.66
C ARG A 4 16.73 -19.25 19.72
N TYR A 5 16.04 -18.80 20.77
CA TYR A 5 16.07 -17.39 21.15
C TYR A 5 17.41 -17.09 21.81
N LEU A 6 18.05 -15.99 21.39
CA LEU A 6 19.26 -15.46 22.00
C LEU A 6 18.96 -15.04 23.45
N GLN A 7 19.56 -15.78 24.37
CA GLN A 7 19.57 -15.52 25.80
C GLN A 7 20.58 -14.41 26.09
N HIS A 8 20.11 -13.21 26.44
CA HIS A 8 20.95 -12.17 27.02
C HIS A 8 20.99 -12.42 28.54
N GLN A 9 22.09 -13.00 29.03
CA GLN A 9 22.48 -12.93 30.44
C GLN A 9 23.24 -11.62 30.65
N GLY A 10 22.78 -10.82 31.61
CA GLY A 10 23.46 -9.62 32.07
C GLY A 10 22.68 -9.03 33.24
N ALA A 11 23.15 -9.31 34.45
CA ALA A 11 22.63 -8.72 35.68
C ALA A 11 22.75 -7.18 35.61
N GLY A 12 21.63 -6.48 35.81
CA GLY A 12 21.57 -5.04 35.89
C GLY A 12 20.18 -4.59 36.29
N THR A 13 20.12 -3.85 37.40
CA THR A 13 18.91 -3.29 38.01
C THR A 13 18.07 -2.54 36.98
N VAL A 14 16.81 -2.92 36.81
CA VAL A 14 15.84 -2.17 35.98
C VAL A 14 15.44 -0.93 36.75
N GLN A 15 16.16 0.17 36.53
CA GLN A 15 15.75 1.48 37.02
C GLN A 15 14.67 2.01 36.07
N LEU A 16 13.42 1.84 36.47
CA LEU A 16 12.25 2.43 35.80
C LEU A 16 12.41 3.96 35.86
N LEU A 17 12.82 4.58 34.77
CA LEU A 17 12.92 6.04 34.68
C LEU A 17 11.49 6.60 34.51
N LEU A 18 10.78 6.79 35.62
CA LEU A 18 9.56 7.59 35.67
C LEU A 18 9.92 9.02 35.27
N MET A 19 9.46 9.47 34.11
CA MET A 19 9.53 10.88 33.76
C MET A 19 8.48 11.64 34.60
N PRO A 20 8.84 12.76 35.25
CA PRO A 20 7.91 13.53 36.06
C PRO A 20 6.91 14.27 35.18
N VAL A 21 5.62 13.99 35.41
CA VAL A 21 4.51 14.83 34.90
C VAL A 21 4.59 16.17 35.61
N THR A 22 5.14 17.17 34.92
CA THR A 22 5.21 18.54 35.43
C THR A 22 3.95 19.28 35.01
N VAL A 23 3.22 19.78 36.01
CA VAL A 23 2.03 20.61 35.86
C VAL A 23 2.48 22.05 35.55
N ALA A 24 2.14 22.59 34.38
CA ALA A 24 1.77 24.00 34.13
C ALA A 24 1.94 24.40 32.65
N ALA A 25 0.82 24.71 31.98
CA ALA A 25 0.57 25.99 31.31
C ALA A 25 -0.66 25.85 30.41
N GLN A 26 -1.75 26.45 30.85
CA GLN A 26 -3.02 26.52 30.14
C GLN A 26 -2.87 27.46 28.94
N CYS A 27 -2.44 26.94 27.79
CA CYS A 27 -2.57 27.64 26.52
C CYS A 27 -4.01 27.48 26.04
N LYS A 28 -4.87 28.47 26.37
CA LYS A 28 -6.21 28.59 25.81
C LYS A 28 -6.09 28.85 24.31
N ARG A 29 -6.06 27.78 23.50
CA ARG A 29 -6.40 27.86 22.09
C ARG A 29 -7.93 28.05 22.03
N PRO A 30 -8.45 29.07 21.31
CA PRO A 30 -9.87 29.12 21.00
C PRO A 30 -10.26 27.79 20.35
N MET A 31 -11.20 27.09 20.97
CA MET A 31 -11.84 25.90 20.43
C MET A 31 -12.69 26.35 19.24
N GLU A 32 -12.05 26.51 18.09
CA GLU A 32 -12.75 26.48 16.82
C GLU A 32 -13.04 25.01 16.56
N GLN A 33 -14.29 24.66 16.80
CA GLN A 33 -14.87 23.34 16.60
C GLN A 33 -14.81 23.03 15.10
N LEU A 34 -13.64 22.64 14.63
CA LEU A 34 -13.48 22.03 13.32
C LEU A 34 -14.26 20.72 13.39
N ALA A 35 -15.42 20.71 12.74
CA ALA A 35 -16.14 19.50 12.43
C ALA A 35 -15.11 18.50 11.89
N ILE A 36 -14.89 17.42 12.64
CA ILE A 36 -14.16 16.27 12.11
C ILE A 36 -15.08 15.78 11.00
N ASN A 37 -14.73 16.12 9.77
CA ASN A 37 -15.42 15.60 8.59
C ASN A 37 -15.35 14.07 8.69
N ASP A 38 -16.48 13.37 8.55
CA ASP A 38 -16.57 11.90 8.53
C ASP A 38 -15.56 11.26 7.56
N ASP A 39 -15.10 12.02 6.56
CA ASP A 39 -14.04 11.63 5.62
C ASP A 39 -12.69 11.27 6.29
N ALA A 40 -12.34 11.92 7.42
CA ALA A 40 -11.07 11.69 8.10
C ALA A 40 -11.06 10.40 8.94
N GLU A 41 -12.22 9.99 9.48
CA GLU A 41 -12.34 8.69 10.16
C GLU A 41 -12.25 7.54 9.16
N ASN A 42 -12.81 7.74 7.96
CA ASN A 42 -12.70 6.76 6.91
C ASN A 42 -11.22 6.50 6.60
N GLU A 43 -10.36 7.51 6.41
CA GLU A 43 -8.91 7.36 6.13
C GLU A 43 -8.11 6.48 7.12
N LEU A 44 -8.57 6.30 8.37
CA LEU A 44 -7.91 5.49 9.40
C LEU A 44 -8.32 4.01 9.38
N GLU A 45 -9.38 3.65 8.66
CA GLU A 45 -9.82 2.25 8.58
C GLU A 45 -8.77 1.36 7.88
N SER A 46 -8.48 0.21 8.51
CA SER A 46 -7.54 -0.74 7.92
C SER A 46 -8.09 -1.35 6.63
N VAL A 47 -7.24 -1.49 5.61
CA VAL A 47 -7.58 -2.13 4.34
C VAL A 47 -8.04 -3.58 4.58
N PRO A 48 -9.13 -4.08 3.97
CA PRO A 48 -9.59 -5.45 4.16
C PRO A 48 -8.51 -6.53 3.95
N LEU A 49 -8.53 -7.58 4.78
CA LEU A 49 -7.53 -8.67 4.75
C LEU A 49 -7.37 -9.35 3.37
N PRO A 50 -8.42 -9.58 2.56
CA PRO A 50 -8.26 -10.13 1.22
C PRO A 50 -7.39 -9.25 0.31
N ILE A 51 -7.52 -7.92 0.41
CA ILE A 51 -6.70 -6.96 -0.34
C ILE A 51 -5.25 -7.01 0.14
N GLN A 52 -5.02 -6.99 1.46
CA GLN A 52 -3.67 -7.09 2.02
C GLN A 52 -2.96 -8.38 1.54
N THR A 53 -3.68 -9.51 1.58
CA THR A 53 -3.19 -10.81 1.14
C THR A 53 -2.88 -10.82 -0.35
N PHE A 54 -3.76 -10.22 -1.17
CA PHE A 54 -3.54 -10.07 -2.60
C PHE A 54 -2.27 -9.27 -2.90
N LEU A 55 -2.13 -8.07 -2.32
CA LEU A 55 -0.98 -7.20 -2.56
C LEU A 55 0.33 -7.85 -2.10
N TRP A 56 0.32 -8.52 -0.95
CA TRP A 56 1.46 -9.30 -0.48
C TRP A 56 1.86 -10.40 -1.48
N ARG A 57 0.90 -11.19 -1.97
CA ARG A 57 1.16 -12.25 -2.95
C ARG A 57 1.73 -11.72 -4.27
N GLN A 58 1.30 -10.54 -4.72
CA GLN A 58 1.86 -9.91 -5.93
C GLN A 58 3.26 -9.32 -5.70
N THR A 59 3.57 -8.90 -4.48
CA THR A 59 4.89 -8.34 -4.13
C THR A 59 5.93 -9.43 -3.89
N ASN A 60 5.51 -10.58 -3.36
CA ASN A 60 6.41 -11.64 -2.92
C ASN A 60 7.45 -12.11 -3.98
N PRO A 61 7.10 -12.25 -5.28
CA PRO A 61 8.08 -12.62 -6.32
C PRO A 61 9.25 -11.65 -6.49
N PHE A 62 9.17 -10.43 -5.96
CA PHE A 62 10.18 -9.39 -6.05
C PHE A 62 11.10 -9.31 -4.82
N LEU A 63 10.80 -10.05 -3.74
CA LEU A 63 11.52 -9.95 -2.46
C LEU A 63 12.67 -10.95 -2.32
N GLY A 64 12.81 -11.89 -3.27
CA GLY A 64 13.87 -12.89 -3.24
C GLY A 64 15.25 -12.34 -3.60
N ALA A 65 16.32 -13.03 -3.18
CA ALA A 65 17.70 -12.68 -3.53
C ALA A 65 17.97 -12.62 -5.05
N LYS A 66 17.16 -13.36 -5.84
CA LYS A 66 17.09 -13.28 -7.30
C LYS A 66 15.62 -13.23 -7.72
N ILE A 67 15.31 -12.35 -8.66
CA ILE A 67 13.96 -12.22 -9.22
C ILE A 67 13.77 -13.30 -10.29
N GLY A 68 12.89 -14.28 -10.00
CA GLY A 68 12.51 -15.33 -10.94
C GLY A 68 11.46 -14.85 -11.96
N LYS A 69 10.98 -15.73 -12.83
CA LYS A 69 10.00 -15.36 -13.89
C LYS A 69 8.59 -15.00 -13.38
N LEU A 70 8.24 -15.40 -12.16
CA LEU A 70 6.89 -15.21 -11.61
C LEU A 70 6.48 -13.73 -11.47
N HIS A 71 7.47 -12.83 -11.37
CA HIS A 71 7.23 -11.39 -11.26
C HIS A 71 6.51 -10.83 -12.49
N GLU A 72 6.70 -11.42 -13.68
CA GLU A 72 6.07 -10.95 -14.93
C GLU A 72 4.54 -11.02 -14.85
N ALA A 73 4.02 -12.12 -14.30
CA ALA A 73 2.58 -12.29 -14.06
C ALA A 73 2.05 -11.30 -13.01
N SER A 74 2.89 -10.94 -12.03
CA SER A 74 2.52 -9.94 -11.01
C SER A 74 2.43 -8.54 -11.62
N CYS A 75 3.34 -8.17 -12.55
CA CYS A 75 3.27 -6.90 -13.28
C CYS A 75 1.96 -6.78 -14.07
N VAL A 76 1.56 -7.84 -14.79
CA VAL A 76 0.29 -7.88 -15.53
C VAL A 76 -0.91 -7.77 -14.57
N THR A 77 -0.83 -8.44 -13.42
CA THR A 77 -1.90 -8.40 -12.42
C THR A 77 -2.05 -7.01 -11.80
N PHE A 78 -0.94 -6.32 -11.49
CA PHE A 78 -0.99 -4.94 -11.01
C PHE A 78 -1.63 -4.00 -12.04
N GLU A 79 -1.21 -4.06 -13.30
CA GLU A 79 -1.80 -3.27 -14.38
C GLU A 79 -3.32 -3.51 -14.48
N ARG A 80 -3.73 -4.78 -14.56
CA ARG A 80 -5.12 -5.17 -14.74
C ARG A 80 -6.01 -4.77 -13.57
N VAL A 81 -5.56 -4.98 -12.34
CA VAL A 81 -6.39 -4.80 -11.14
C VAL A 81 -6.29 -3.38 -10.59
N VAL A 82 -5.11 -2.79 -10.53
CA VAL A 82 -4.89 -1.46 -9.91
C VAL A 82 -5.18 -0.33 -10.91
N VAL A 83 -4.63 -0.44 -12.13
CA VAL A 83 -4.77 0.62 -13.14
C VAL A 83 -6.08 0.49 -13.90
N GLN A 84 -6.38 -0.70 -14.44
CA GLN A 84 -7.57 -0.90 -15.26
C GLN A 84 -8.84 -1.18 -14.43
N ASN A 85 -8.70 -1.50 -13.14
CA ASN A 85 -9.81 -1.89 -12.25
C ASN A 85 -10.69 -3.03 -12.80
N ILE A 86 -10.05 -4.00 -13.46
CA ILE A 86 -10.72 -5.18 -13.99
C ILE A 86 -10.65 -6.29 -12.92
N LEU A 87 -11.78 -6.53 -12.26
CA LEU A 87 -11.90 -7.52 -11.18
C LEU A 87 -12.37 -8.92 -11.64
N HIS A 88 -12.71 -9.07 -12.92
CA HIS A 88 -13.15 -10.35 -13.46
C HIS A 88 -12.10 -11.46 -13.28
N GLY A 89 -12.51 -12.66 -12.87
CA GLY A 89 -11.59 -13.79 -12.66
C GLY A 89 -10.74 -13.72 -11.39
N LEU A 90 -10.95 -12.72 -10.53
CA LEU A 90 -10.49 -12.76 -9.13
C LEU A 90 -11.45 -13.64 -8.29
N SER A 91 -11.02 -14.07 -7.11
CA SER A 91 -11.91 -14.78 -6.18
C SER A 91 -13.04 -13.84 -5.71
N PRO A 92 -14.26 -14.37 -5.47
CA PRO A 92 -15.38 -13.55 -4.98
C PRO A 92 -15.01 -12.73 -3.75
N SER A 93 -14.35 -13.35 -2.77
CA SER A 93 -13.87 -12.70 -1.55
C SER A 93 -12.93 -11.51 -1.78
N LEU A 94 -12.13 -11.52 -2.85
CA LEU A 94 -11.23 -10.43 -3.17
C LEU A 94 -11.98 -9.33 -3.92
N SER A 95 -12.82 -9.69 -4.90
CA SER A 95 -13.64 -8.76 -5.65
C SER A 95 -14.60 -7.98 -4.76
N ASP A 96 -15.25 -8.67 -3.81
CA ASP A 96 -16.15 -8.06 -2.84
C ASP A 96 -15.39 -7.10 -1.92
N ALA A 97 -14.21 -7.50 -1.43
CA ALA A 97 -13.36 -6.64 -0.61
C ALA A 97 -12.84 -5.39 -1.34
N ILE A 98 -12.47 -5.52 -2.62
CA ILE A 98 -12.07 -4.35 -3.44
C ILE A 98 -13.28 -3.43 -3.68
N SER A 99 -14.47 -4.01 -3.87
CA SER A 99 -15.70 -3.23 -4.10
C SER A 99 -16.23 -2.56 -2.83
N SER A 100 -15.85 -3.04 -1.65
CA SER A 100 -16.25 -2.47 -0.36
C SER A 100 -15.44 -1.24 0.07
N VAL A 101 -14.40 -0.87 -0.68
CA VAL A 101 -13.59 0.33 -0.43
C VAL A 101 -13.65 1.27 -1.65
N SER A 102 -13.38 2.56 -1.45
CA SER A 102 -13.25 3.48 -2.58
C SER A 102 -12.08 3.08 -3.47
N ARG A 103 -12.19 3.41 -4.76
CA ARG A 103 -11.13 3.07 -5.72
C ARG A 103 -9.80 3.70 -5.31
N TRP A 104 -9.86 4.97 -4.89
CA TRP A 104 -8.67 5.70 -4.45
C TRP A 104 -7.98 5.04 -3.26
N ARG A 105 -8.77 4.52 -2.31
CA ARG A 105 -8.26 3.85 -1.13
C ARG A 105 -7.54 2.55 -1.47
N PHE A 106 -8.07 1.75 -2.40
CA PHE A 106 -7.39 0.56 -2.91
C PHE A 106 -6.07 0.92 -3.63
N VAL A 107 -6.09 1.96 -4.47
CA VAL A 107 -4.91 2.44 -5.19
C VAL A 107 -3.81 2.89 -4.23
N ARG A 108 -4.15 3.65 -3.18
CA ARG A 108 -3.21 4.04 -2.12
C ARG A 108 -2.64 2.86 -1.36
N ALA A 109 -3.46 1.85 -1.06
CA ALA A 109 -3.00 0.62 -0.43
C ALA A 109 -1.97 -0.12 -1.32
N ALA A 110 -2.14 -0.09 -2.64
CA ALA A 110 -1.23 -0.73 -3.59
C ALA A 110 0.09 0.03 -3.80
N PHE A 111 0.12 1.35 -3.56
CA PHE A 111 1.28 2.20 -3.81
C PHE A 111 2.61 1.69 -3.20
N PRO A 112 2.73 1.40 -1.89
CA PRO A 112 4.00 0.94 -1.31
C PRO A 112 4.49 -0.39 -1.92
N HIS A 113 3.56 -1.27 -2.33
CA HIS A 113 3.90 -2.52 -2.99
C HIS A 113 4.49 -2.29 -4.39
N ILE A 114 3.91 -1.37 -5.16
CA ILE A 114 4.38 -1.05 -6.51
C ILE A 114 5.75 -0.37 -6.47
N VAL A 115 5.97 0.54 -5.50
CA VAL A 115 7.28 1.14 -5.26
C VAL A 115 8.33 0.07 -4.92
N GLN A 116 7.99 -0.89 -4.03
CA GLN A 116 8.87 -2.00 -3.70
C GLN A 116 9.24 -2.85 -4.91
N CYS A 117 8.26 -3.20 -5.76
CA CYS A 117 8.50 -3.96 -6.99
C CYS A 117 9.41 -3.20 -7.98
N CYS A 118 9.21 -1.89 -8.14
CA CYS A 118 10.07 -1.03 -8.95
C CYS A 118 11.51 -1.03 -8.42
N ALA A 119 11.69 -0.85 -7.10
CA ALA A 119 13.00 -0.85 -6.47
C ALA A 119 13.75 -2.17 -6.70
N SER A 120 13.08 -3.32 -6.53
CA SER A 120 13.67 -4.62 -6.80
C SER A 120 14.09 -4.78 -8.27
N LEU A 121 13.23 -4.38 -9.23
CA LEU A 121 13.55 -4.47 -10.65
C LEU A 121 14.67 -3.52 -11.08
N LEU A 122 14.70 -2.30 -10.53
CA LEU A 122 15.77 -1.33 -10.77
C LEU A 122 17.11 -1.83 -10.23
N SER A 123 17.11 -2.43 -9.04
CA SER A 123 18.31 -3.06 -8.45
C SER A 123 18.86 -4.18 -9.33
N GLU A 124 17.98 -4.98 -9.95
CA GLU A 124 18.40 -6.02 -10.89
C GLU A 124 18.88 -5.44 -12.24
N ALA A 125 18.24 -4.38 -12.73
CA ALA A 125 18.68 -3.69 -13.94
C ALA A 125 20.04 -3.00 -13.78
N ALA A 126 20.30 -2.42 -12.60
CA ALA A 126 21.57 -1.76 -12.29
C ALA A 126 22.79 -2.70 -12.33
N LYS A 127 22.58 -4.02 -12.18
CA LYS A 127 23.63 -5.04 -12.31
C LYS A 127 23.97 -5.38 -13.77
N ARG A 128 23.12 -4.99 -14.72
CA ARG A 128 23.26 -5.32 -16.14
C ARG A 128 23.80 -4.10 -16.87
N GLU A 129 25.08 -4.12 -17.19
CA GLU A 129 25.72 -3.04 -17.93
C GLU A 129 25.21 -3.01 -19.40
N ASN A 130 24.78 -1.83 -19.87
CA ASN A 130 24.32 -1.59 -21.25
C ASN A 130 23.12 -2.43 -21.76
N ALA A 131 22.35 -3.06 -20.87
CA ALA A 131 21.13 -3.77 -21.25
C ALA A 131 19.91 -2.82 -21.25
N PRO A 132 18.99 -2.94 -22.21
CA PRO A 132 17.72 -2.24 -22.13
C PRO A 132 16.91 -2.70 -20.92
N MET A 133 16.05 -1.82 -20.41
CA MET A 133 15.13 -2.14 -19.31
C MET A 133 14.21 -3.30 -19.71
N SER A 134 13.99 -4.24 -18.79
CA SER A 134 13.08 -5.35 -19.04
C SER A 134 11.65 -4.86 -19.24
N GLY A 135 10.84 -5.61 -19.99
CA GLY A 135 9.42 -5.29 -20.18
C GLY A 135 8.66 -5.15 -18.86
N SER A 136 9.02 -5.97 -17.86
CA SER A 136 8.50 -5.85 -16.50
C SER A 136 8.85 -4.54 -15.83
N LEU A 137 10.11 -4.09 -15.93
CA LEU A 137 10.55 -2.82 -15.33
C LEU A 137 9.87 -1.64 -16.00
N VAL A 138 9.81 -1.64 -17.34
CA VAL A 138 9.10 -0.62 -18.10
C VAL A 138 7.62 -0.55 -17.66
N LYS A 139 6.94 -1.69 -17.59
CA LYS A 139 5.53 -1.77 -17.15
C LYS A 139 5.33 -1.25 -15.73
N MET A 140 6.16 -1.70 -14.78
CA MET A 140 6.03 -1.27 -13.39
C MET A 140 6.27 0.23 -13.22
N LEU A 141 7.21 0.81 -13.98
CA LEU A 141 7.45 2.25 -13.97
C LEU A 141 6.30 3.05 -14.61
N TYR A 142 5.67 2.53 -15.66
CA TYR A 142 4.45 3.14 -16.21
C TYR A 142 3.31 3.14 -15.19
N ILE A 143 3.10 2.03 -14.47
CA ILE A 143 2.11 1.94 -13.40
C ILE A 143 2.44 2.95 -12.29
N LEU A 144 3.72 3.05 -11.90
CA LEU A 144 4.17 4.02 -10.89
C LEU A 144 3.96 5.47 -11.34
N HIS A 145 4.22 5.77 -12.61
CA HIS A 145 3.99 7.10 -13.17
C HIS A 145 2.51 7.48 -13.10
N TRP A 146 1.62 6.60 -13.55
CA TRP A 146 0.17 6.79 -13.44
C TRP A 146 -0.28 6.98 -12.00
N LEU A 147 0.27 6.19 -11.06
CA LEU A 147 -0.01 6.34 -9.63
C LEU A 147 0.33 7.74 -9.12
N LEU A 148 1.47 8.29 -9.52
CA LEU A 148 1.96 9.56 -9.01
C LEU A 148 1.26 10.78 -9.61
N LEU A 149 0.82 10.70 -10.87
CA LEU A 149 0.32 11.86 -11.60
C LEU A 149 -1.20 11.88 -11.77
N ASP A 150 -1.79 10.76 -12.20
CA ASP A 150 -3.16 10.75 -12.73
C ASP A 150 -4.15 10.02 -11.83
N SER A 151 -3.67 9.06 -11.03
CA SER A 151 -4.54 8.10 -10.35
C SER A 151 -5.52 8.73 -9.35
N ALA A 152 -5.14 9.80 -8.65
CA ALA A 152 -6.03 10.49 -7.72
C ALA A 152 -7.24 11.11 -8.45
N ASN A 153 -7.00 11.75 -9.58
CA ASN A 153 -8.05 12.39 -10.37
C ASN A 153 -8.98 11.34 -10.99
N GLU A 154 -8.42 10.31 -11.63
CA GLU A 154 -9.20 9.26 -12.28
C GLU A 154 -10.04 8.44 -11.28
N CYS A 155 -9.57 8.27 -10.04
CA CYS A 155 -10.33 7.58 -9.00
C CYS A 155 -11.52 8.42 -8.52
N ASN A 156 -11.32 9.73 -8.31
CA ASN A 156 -12.39 10.64 -7.87
C ASN A 156 -13.52 10.77 -8.90
N ASP A 157 -13.19 10.79 -10.20
CA ASP A 157 -14.19 10.84 -11.27
C ASP A 157 -15.11 9.61 -11.28
N THR A 158 -14.63 8.47 -10.80
CA THR A 158 -15.39 7.22 -10.79
C THR A 158 -16.37 7.16 -9.61
N ASP A 159 -15.95 7.64 -8.44
CA ASP A 159 -16.80 7.69 -7.25
C ASP A 159 -17.89 8.76 -7.38
N ASN A 160 -17.57 9.91 -7.97
CA ASN A 160 -18.56 10.95 -8.27
C ASN A 160 -19.66 10.44 -9.21
N LYS A 161 -19.34 9.63 -10.23
CA LYS A 161 -20.33 9.05 -11.16
C LYS A 161 -21.30 8.08 -10.47
N LYS A 162 -20.86 7.33 -9.45
CA LYS A 162 -21.74 6.44 -8.68
C LYS A 162 -22.75 7.22 -7.83
N VAL A 163 -22.33 8.36 -7.26
CA VAL A 163 -23.20 9.22 -6.45
C VAL A 163 -24.38 9.78 -7.27
N TRP A 164 -24.15 10.11 -8.54
CA TRP A 164 -25.22 10.60 -9.41
C TRP A 164 -26.22 9.52 -9.84
N LEU A 165 -25.78 8.28 -10.03
CA LEU A 165 -26.65 7.16 -10.44
C LEU A 165 -27.58 6.68 -9.32
N LEU A 166 -27.24 6.91 -8.05
CA LEU A 166 -28.08 6.56 -6.89
C LEU A 166 -29.10 7.65 -6.52
N LYS A 167 -29.06 8.80 -7.20
CA LYS A 167 -30.00 9.93 -7.00
C LYS A 167 -31.06 10.05 -8.11
N LEU A 168 -31.16 9.06 -9.00
CA LEU A 168 -32.20 8.90 -10.02
C LEU A 168 -33.00 7.63 -9.73
#